data_AF-A0A0D2N8J4-F1
#
_entry.id   AF-A0A0D2N8J4-F1
#
_cell.length_a   1.000
_cell.length_b   1.000
_cell.length_c   1.000
_cell.angle_alpha   90.00
_cell.angle_beta   90.00
_cell.angle_gamma   90.00
#
_symmetry.space_group_name_H-M   'P 1'
#
loop_
_entity.id
_entity.type
_entity.pdbx_description
1 polymer ?
#
loop_
_entity_poly.entity_id
_entity_poly.type
_entity_poly.pdbx_seq_one_letter_code
_entity_poly.pdbx_strand_id
1 'polypeptide(L)' 'LKFDDYVSELIWITNGIGQGDPLSMILYIIYNADLLELAEGPNEESLGFVDDAMAIAIAPSFR' A
#
# COMPACT_ATOMS: atom_id res chain seq x y z
N LEU A 1 -21.50 -8.64 -11.15
CA LEU A 1 -21.72 -7.19 -11.36
C LEU A 1 -22.83 -7.00 -12.40
N LYS A 2 -23.83 -6.15 -12.15
CA LYS A 2 -24.93 -5.89 -13.10
C LYS A 2 -24.84 -4.46 -13.60
N PHE A 3 -24.84 -4.29 -14.91
CA PHE A 3 -24.91 -2.98 -15.56
C PHE A 3 -26.02 -3.05 -16.60
N ASP A 4 -27.04 -2.19 -16.44
CA ASP A 4 -28.29 -2.22 -17.19
C ASP A 4 -28.93 -3.62 -17.25
N ASP A 5 -28.98 -4.21 -18.44
CA ASP A 5 -29.54 -5.51 -18.79
C ASP A 5 -28.50 -6.64 -18.85
N TYR A 6 -27.21 -6.34 -18.62
CA TYR A 6 -26.15 -7.34 -18.57
C TYR A 6 -25.73 -7.68 -17.12
N VAL A 7 -25.66 -8.98 -16.83
CA VAL A 7 -25.09 -9.51 -15.59
C VAL A 7 -23.83 -10.28 -15.93
N SER A 8 -22.70 -9.86 -15.36
CA SER A 8 -21.42 -10.56 -15.51
C SER A 8 -21.37 -11.86 -14.71
N GLU A 9 -20.62 -12.82 -15.23
CA GLU A 9 -20.22 -14.03 -14.52
C GLU A 9 -19.35 -13.71 -13.29
N LEU A 10 -19.22 -14.70 -12.40
CA LEU A 10 -18.36 -14.58 -11.22
C LEU A 10 -16.89 -14.51 -11.64
N ILE A 11 -16.18 -13.50 -11.14
CA ILE A 11 -14.75 -13.32 -11.34
C ILE A 11 -14.05 -13.69 -10.05
N TRP A 12 -13.20 -14.71 -10.11
CA TRP A 12 -12.36 -15.11 -8.97
C TRP A 12 -11.14 -14.20 -8.88
N ILE A 13 -11.05 -13.42 -7.81
CA ILE A 13 -9.87 -12.61 -7.51
C ILE A 13 -8.88 -13.51 -6.76
N THR A 14 -7.76 -13.83 -7.40
CA THR A 14 -6.72 -14.67 -6.80
C THR A 14 -5.53 -13.88 -6.26
N ASN A 15 -5.50 -12.55 -6.47
CA ASN A 15 -4.43 -11.66 -6.05
C ASN A 15 -4.97 -10.25 -5.77
N GLY A 16 -4.26 -9.52 -4.91
CA GLY A 16 -4.64 -8.17 -4.50
C GLY A 16 -5.84 -8.15 -3.57
N ILE A 17 -6.38 -6.95 -3.35
CA ILE A 17 -7.54 -6.68 -2.51
C ILE A 17 -8.56 -5.83 -3.27
N GLY A 18 -9.84 -5.90 -2.88
CA GLY A 18 -10.91 -5.20 -3.59
C GLY A 18 -10.85 -3.68 -3.38
N GLN A 19 -10.89 -2.91 -4.46
CA GLN A 19 -11.05 -1.46 -4.36
C GLN A 19 -12.49 -1.09 -3.96
N GLY A 20 -12.63 -0.13 -3.05
CA GLY A 20 -13.93 0.33 -2.55
C GLY A 20 -14.50 -0.49 -1.39
N ASP A 21 -13.82 -1.58 -0.99
CA ASP A 21 -14.11 -2.25 0.27
C ASP A 21 -13.44 -1.48 1.44
N PRO A 22 -14.21 -1.02 2.45
CA PRO A 22 -13.66 -0.31 3.59
C PRO A 22 -12.56 -1.07 4.35
N LEU A 23 -12.62 -2.41 4.38
CA LEU A 23 -11.59 -3.21 5.05
C LEU A 23 -10.29 -3.28 4.25
N SER A 24 -10.38 -3.25 2.93
CA SER A 24 -9.22 -3.32 2.05
C SER A 24 -8.22 -2.20 2.33
N MET A 25 -8.67 -0.99 2.70
CA MET A 25 -7.75 0.10 3.08
C MET A 25 -6.91 -0.21 4.32
N ILE A 26 -7.51 -0.80 5.35
CA ILE A 26 -6.79 -1.15 6.59
C ILE A 26 -5.84 -2.32 6.32
N LEU A 27 -6.29 -3.32 5.58
CA LEU A 27 -5.47 -4.47 5.19
C LEU A 27 -4.26 -4.04 4.36
N TYR A 28 -4.41 -3.05 3.49
CA TYR A 28 -3.31 -2.49 2.70
C TYR A 28 -2.26 -1.81 3.58
N ILE A 29 -2.68 -1.04 4.58
CA ILE A 29 -1.75 -0.40 5.53
C ILE A 29 -0.96 -1.46 6.31
N ILE A 30 -1.63 -2.51 6.78
CA ILE A 30 -0.96 -3.61 7.52
C ILE A 30 0.03 -4.36 6.60
N TYR A 31 -0.37 -4.65 5.36
CA TYR A 31 0.50 -5.30 4.39
C TYR A 31 1.77 -4.50 4.08
N ASN A 32 1.68 -3.17 4.06
CA ASN A 32 2.81 -2.28 3.80
C ASN A 32 3.56 -1.84 5.08
N ALA A 33 3.19 -2.32 6.28
CA ALA A 33 3.80 -1.87 7.52
C ALA A 33 5.31 -2.17 7.55
N ASP A 34 5.70 -3.38 7.17
CA ASP A 34 7.11 -3.81 7.11
C ASP A 34 7.96 -2.94 6.16
N LEU A 35 7.34 -2.32 5.15
CA LEU A 35 8.03 -1.38 4.24
C LEU A 35 8.53 -0.14 4.99
N LEU A 36 7.78 0.31 6.01
CA LEU A 36 8.11 1.46 6.84
C LEU A 36 9.10 1.13 7.95
N GLU A 37 9.46 -0.13 8.14
CA GLU A 37 10.49 -0.59 9.08
C GLU A 37 11.86 -0.74 8.40
N LEU A 38 11.97 -0.45 7.10
CA LEU A 38 13.25 -0.57 6.38
C LEU A 38 14.25 0.55 6.71
N ALA A 39 13.79 1.75 7.06
CA ALA A 39 14.63 2.90 7.37
C ALA A 39 14.68 3.17 8.88
N GLU A 40 15.39 2.30 9.61
CA GLU A 40 15.54 2.35 11.09
C GLU A 40 16.90 2.91 11.55
N GLY A 41 17.72 3.41 10.62
CA GLY A 41 19.03 3.99 10.95
C GLY A 41 18.91 5.27 11.79
N PRO A 42 19.93 5.63 12.60
CA PRO A 42 19.90 6.84 13.43
C PRO A 42 19.80 8.17 12.64
N ASN A 43 20.00 8.14 11.32
CA ASN A 43 19.86 9.28 10.41
C ASN A 43 18.92 8.96 9.24
N GLU A 44 18.08 7.94 9.38
CA GLU A 44 17.15 7.46 8.37
C GLU A 44 15.74 7.43 8.96
N GLU A 45 14.73 7.67 8.12
CA GLU A 45 13.33 7.63 8.52
C GLU A 45 12.46 7.23 7.34
N SER A 46 11.37 6.50 7.59
CA SER A 46 10.37 6.14 6.58
C SER A 46 8.98 6.64 6.97
N LEU A 47 8.26 7.17 5.99
CA LEU A 47 6.87 7.64 6.13
C LEU A 47 6.00 7.01 5.06
N GLY A 48 4.83 6.52 5.44
CA GLY A 48 3.83 5.98 4.52
C GLY A 48 2.53 6.76 4.55
N PHE A 49 1.90 6.92 3.38
CA PHE A 49 0.55 7.45 3.22
C PHE A 49 -0.21 6.62 2.18
N VAL A 50 -1.05 5.70 2.65
CA VAL A 50 -1.79 4.76 1.79
C VAL A 50 -0.81 4.00 0.87
N ASP A 51 -0.71 4.39 -0.39
CA ASP A 51 0.12 3.80 -1.44
C ASP A 51 1.46 4.52 -1.66
N ASP A 52 1.63 5.71 -1.10
CA ASP A 52 2.89 6.43 -1.14
C ASP A 52 3.79 6.03 0.03
N ALA A 53 5.06 5.81 -0.27
CA ALA A 53 6.11 5.61 0.73
C ALA A 53 7.29 6.54 0.44
N MET A 54 7.85 7.13 1.49
CA MET A 54 9.00 8.01 1.43
C MET A 54 10.06 7.50 2.41
N ALA A 55 11.31 7.48 1.95
CA ALA A 55 12.48 7.27 2.79
C ALA A 55 13.32 8.55 2.82
N ILE A 56 13.74 8.95 4.01
CA ILE A 56 14.56 10.12 4.30
C ILE A 56 15.90 9.59 4.83
N ALA A 57 17.01 10.16 4.34
CA ALA A 57 18.34 9.88 4.85
C ALA A 57 19.15 11.18 4.97
N ILE A 58 19.86 11.35 6.08
CA ILE A 58 20.66 12.54 6.37
C ILE A 58 22.14 12.16 6.35
N ALA A 59 22.93 12.85 5.53
CA ALA A 59 24.39 12.69 5.47
C ALA A 59 25.09 14.04 5.26
N PRO A 60 26.36 14.20 5.69
CA PRO A 60 27.11 15.44 5.49
C PRO A 60 27.32 15.84 4.02
N SER A 61 27.31 14.87 3.11
CA SER A 61 27.46 15.09 1.67
C SER A 61 26.87 13.93 0.88
N PHE A 62 26.28 14.22 -0.27
CA PHE A 62 26.03 13.22 -1.30
C PHE A 62 27.35 12.95 -2.04
N ARG A 63 27.74 11.68 -2.16
CA ARG A 63 28.90 11.26 -2.94
C ARG A 63 28.45 10.48 -4.17
#